data_AF-A0A7Z7YSN7-F1
#
_entry.id   AF-A0A7Z7YSN7-F1
#
_cell.length_a   1.000
_cell.length_b   1.000
_cell.length_c   1.000
_cell.angle_alpha   90.00
_cell.angle_beta   90.00
_cell.angle_gamma   90.00
#
_symmetry.space_group_name_H-M   'P 1'
#
loop_
_entity.id
_entity.type
_entity.pdbx_description
1 polymer ?
#
loop_
_entity_poly.entity_id
_entity_poly.type
_entity_poly.pdbx_seq_one_letter_code
_entity_poly.pdbx_strand_id
1 'polypeptide(L)'
;CALPIFGMELFYQTGPALIKSIKKRGHDIFLDLKLHDIPNTVSKAMEGLARLDVDLVNVHAAGGIKMMEEAKKGLRKHNADIKIIAVTQLTSTTERQLHEEQNIQTSIEEAVLNYARLTKKAGLDGVVCSPLEAEMISKELGTDFLKVTPGIRPK
;
A
#
# COMPACT_ATOMS: atom_id res chain seq x y z
N CYS A 1 13.58 -2.88 11.63
CA CYS A 1 13.09 -1.60 12.22
C CYS A 1 11.59 -1.52 12.03
N ALA A 2 10.86 -1.09 13.06
CA ALA A 2 9.46 -0.71 12.89
C ALA A 2 9.43 0.65 12.18
N LEU A 3 8.78 0.72 11.02
CA LEU A 3 8.58 1.95 10.27
C LEU A 3 7.32 2.66 10.82
N PRO A 4 7.42 3.87 11.40
CA PRO A 4 6.26 4.60 11.88
C PRO A 4 5.20 4.80 10.79
N ILE A 5 3.95 4.45 11.13
CA ILE A 5 2.82 4.50 10.20
C ILE A 5 1.98 5.74 10.47
N PHE A 6 1.78 6.55 9.44
CA PHE A 6 0.95 7.75 9.48
C PHE A 6 -0.28 7.51 8.62
N GLY A 7 -1.39 7.21 9.29
CA GLY A 7 -2.67 6.96 8.65
C GLY A 7 -3.41 8.24 8.27
N MET A 8 -4.54 8.04 7.60
CA MET A 8 -5.44 9.10 7.13
C MET A 8 -5.88 10.06 8.24
N GLU A 9 -6.22 9.56 9.44
CA GLU A 9 -6.69 10.40 10.55
C GLU A 9 -5.70 11.54 10.86
N LEU A 10 -4.44 11.16 11.10
CA LEU A 10 -3.39 12.10 11.46
C LEU A 10 -3.01 13.00 10.28
N PHE A 11 -2.93 12.44 9.07
CA PHE A 11 -2.59 13.22 7.87
C PHE A 11 -3.67 14.24 7.51
N TYR A 12 -4.96 13.91 7.67
CA TYR A 12 -6.06 14.84 7.35
C TYR A 12 -6.18 15.97 8.37
N GLN A 13 -5.82 15.73 9.63
CA GLN A 13 -5.84 16.77 10.66
C GLN A 13 -4.63 17.71 10.59
N THR A 14 -3.47 17.21 10.20
CA THR A 14 -2.19 17.95 10.32
C THR A 14 -1.54 18.29 8.98
N GLY A 15 -1.90 17.56 7.94
CA GLY A 15 -1.38 17.72 6.59
C GLY A 15 0.13 17.48 6.46
N PRO A 16 0.72 17.94 5.35
CA PRO A 16 2.15 17.79 5.05
C PRO A 16 3.11 18.38 6.09
N ALA A 17 2.66 19.31 6.92
CA ALA A 17 3.52 20.00 7.88
C ALA A 17 4.09 19.04 8.94
N LEU A 18 3.27 18.09 9.40
CA LEU A 18 3.71 17.08 10.36
C LEU A 18 4.76 16.15 9.75
N ILE A 19 4.53 15.66 8.51
CA ILE A 19 5.46 14.77 7.80
C ILE A 19 6.84 15.42 7.70
N LYS A 20 6.90 16.70 7.30
CA LYS A 20 8.15 17.47 7.23
C LYS A 20 8.85 17.59 8.58
N SER A 21 8.11 17.77 9.68
CA SER A 21 8.70 17.87 11.03
C SER A 21 9.32 16.55 11.48
N ILE A 22 8.75 15.43 11.06
CA ILE A 22 9.20 14.08 11.41
C ILE A 22 10.42 13.71 10.58
N LYS A 23 10.41 13.96 9.26
CA LYS A 23 11.58 13.77 8.40
C LYS A 23 12.77 14.62 8.85
N LYS A 24 12.56 15.87 9.29
CA LYS A 24 13.63 16.73 9.86
C LYS A 24 14.31 16.12 11.09
N ARG A 25 13.64 15.22 11.80
CA ARG A 25 14.21 14.48 12.94
C ARG A 25 14.91 13.18 12.55
N GLY A 26 14.99 12.87 11.24
CA GLY A 26 15.69 11.72 10.71
C GLY A 26 14.92 10.40 10.83
N HIS A 27 13.58 10.45 10.92
CA HIS A 27 12.76 9.25 10.96
C HIS A 27 12.25 8.86 9.58
N ASP A 28 12.24 7.56 9.30
CA ASP A 28 11.55 7.01 8.14
C ASP A 28 10.03 7.02 8.38
N ILE A 29 9.24 7.14 7.30
CA ILE A 29 7.79 7.32 7.33
C ILE A 29 7.12 6.39 6.33
N PHE A 30 6.16 5.59 6.82
CA PHE A 30 5.11 5.01 5.99
C PHE A 30 3.88 5.90 6.03
N LEU A 31 3.55 6.53 4.89
CA LEU A 31 2.31 7.30 4.73
C LEU A 31 1.20 6.38 4.17
N ASP A 32 0.30 5.98 5.05
CA ASP A 32 -0.73 4.96 4.81
C ASP A 32 -2.10 5.59 4.51
N LEU A 33 -2.24 6.06 3.26
CA LEU A 33 -3.47 6.74 2.78
C LEU A 33 -4.35 5.86 1.87
N LYS A 34 -3.84 4.69 1.45
CA LYS A 34 -4.55 3.68 0.66
C LYS A 34 -5.27 4.28 -0.54
N LEU A 35 -4.56 5.05 -1.38
CA LEU A 35 -5.22 5.78 -2.47
C LEU A 35 -5.98 4.81 -3.40
N HIS A 36 -7.21 5.18 -3.73
CA HIS A 36 -8.11 4.40 -4.58
C HIS A 36 -9.05 5.34 -5.32
N ASP A 37 -8.76 5.60 -6.59
CA ASP A 37 -9.52 6.50 -7.46
C ASP A 37 -9.19 6.14 -8.93
N ILE A 38 -9.71 6.86 -9.91
CA ILE A 38 -9.33 6.69 -11.31
C ILE A 38 -7.82 6.96 -11.51
N PRO A 39 -7.17 6.30 -12.50
CA PRO A 39 -5.70 6.31 -12.64
C PRO A 39 -5.05 7.69 -12.64
N ASN A 40 -5.64 8.66 -13.34
CA ASN A 40 -5.09 10.02 -13.43
C ASN A 40 -5.13 10.77 -12.08
N THR A 41 -6.19 10.58 -11.28
CA THR A 41 -6.31 11.19 -9.96
C THR A 41 -5.26 10.62 -9.02
N VAL A 42 -5.11 9.29 -8.98
CA VAL A 42 -4.09 8.63 -8.16
C VAL A 42 -2.68 9.02 -8.59
N SER A 43 -2.42 9.14 -9.90
CA SER A 43 -1.12 9.62 -10.41
C SER A 43 -0.76 11.01 -9.88
N LYS A 44 -1.70 11.96 -9.98
CA LYS A 44 -1.50 13.34 -9.50
C LYS A 44 -1.33 13.40 -7.98
N ALA A 45 -2.11 12.62 -7.24
CA ALA A 45 -1.98 12.51 -5.80
C ALA A 45 -0.60 11.96 -5.42
N MET A 46 -0.14 10.88 -6.05
CA MET A 46 1.19 10.31 -5.83
C MET A 46 2.33 11.26 -6.19
N GLU A 47 2.20 12.05 -7.26
CA GLU A 47 3.15 13.11 -7.59
C GLU A 47 3.25 14.16 -6.47
N GLY A 48 2.12 14.52 -5.84
CA GLY A 48 2.10 15.39 -4.67
C GLY A 48 2.79 14.77 -3.46
N LEU A 49 2.47 13.50 -3.15
CA LEU A 49 3.06 12.76 -2.03
C LEU A 49 4.56 12.54 -2.20
N ALA A 50 5.05 12.38 -3.44
CA ALA A 50 6.46 12.18 -3.74
C ALA A 50 7.36 13.32 -3.27
N ARG A 51 6.80 14.52 -3.03
CA ARG A 51 7.51 15.71 -2.56
C ARG A 51 7.66 15.77 -1.03
N LEU A 52 7.04 14.84 -0.30
CA LEU A 52 7.03 14.84 1.16
C LEU A 52 8.20 14.06 1.79
N ASP A 53 9.09 13.50 0.96
CA ASP A 53 10.25 12.71 1.38
C ASP A 53 9.87 11.51 2.28
N VAL A 54 8.70 10.93 2.04
CA VAL A 54 8.25 9.70 2.70
C VAL A 54 8.95 8.48 2.12
N ASP A 55 9.06 7.40 2.88
CA ASP A 55 9.86 6.23 2.52
C ASP A 55 9.01 5.11 1.92
N LEU A 56 7.73 5.07 2.32
CA LEU A 56 6.75 4.09 1.87
C LEU A 56 5.37 4.75 1.71
N VAL A 57 4.67 4.41 0.64
CA VAL A 57 3.27 4.81 0.36
C VAL A 57 2.46 3.62 -0.15
N ASN A 58 1.13 3.74 -0.20
CA ASN A 58 0.29 2.67 -0.71
C ASN A 58 -0.95 3.11 -1.51
N VAL A 59 -1.49 2.14 -2.24
CA VAL A 59 -2.74 2.19 -3.01
C VAL A 59 -3.58 0.93 -2.75
N HIS A 60 -4.83 0.90 -3.17
CA HIS A 60 -5.61 -0.35 -3.22
C HIS A 60 -5.36 -1.14 -4.51
N ALA A 61 -5.06 -2.44 -4.41
CA ALA A 61 -4.94 -3.31 -5.58
C ALA A 61 -6.26 -3.47 -6.34
N ALA A 62 -7.40 -3.34 -5.63
CA ALA A 62 -8.74 -3.36 -6.19
C ALA A 62 -9.00 -2.27 -7.25
N GLY A 63 -8.20 -1.20 -7.28
CA GLY A 63 -8.27 -0.19 -8.34
C GLY A 63 -7.70 -0.64 -9.69
N GLY A 64 -7.08 -1.82 -9.74
CA GLY A 64 -6.61 -2.46 -10.96
C GLY A 64 -5.22 -2.01 -11.42
N ILE A 65 -4.66 -2.78 -12.36
CA ILE A 65 -3.28 -2.62 -12.87
C ILE A 65 -3.01 -1.19 -13.34
N LYS A 66 -3.90 -0.63 -14.17
CA LYS A 66 -3.71 0.71 -14.76
C LYS A 66 -3.62 1.81 -13.69
N MET A 67 -4.41 1.70 -12.61
CA MET A 67 -4.34 2.66 -11.50
C MET A 67 -2.99 2.55 -10.79
N MET A 68 -2.54 1.32 -10.50
CA MET A 68 -1.26 1.07 -9.83
C MET A 68 -0.06 1.54 -10.67
N GLU A 69 -0.07 1.29 -11.97
CA GLU A 69 0.99 1.75 -12.89
C GLU A 69 1.08 3.29 -12.92
N GLU A 70 -0.06 3.97 -13.06
CA GLU A 70 -0.11 5.44 -13.07
C GLU A 70 0.23 6.04 -11.69
N ALA A 71 -0.08 5.35 -10.60
CA ALA A 71 0.36 5.69 -9.25
C ALA A 71 1.90 5.68 -9.15
N LYS A 72 2.53 4.59 -9.59
CA LYS A 72 4.00 4.46 -9.63
C LYS A 72 4.61 5.54 -10.51
N LYS A 73 4.05 5.77 -11.70
CA LYS A 73 4.53 6.83 -12.61
C LYS A 73 4.48 8.21 -11.97
N GLY A 74 3.37 8.55 -11.29
CA GLY A 74 3.24 9.82 -10.56
C GLY A 74 4.29 9.96 -9.46
N LEU A 75 4.49 8.90 -8.67
CA LEU A 75 5.48 8.86 -7.59
C LEU A 75 6.91 9.09 -8.11
N ARG A 76 7.27 8.42 -9.21
CA ARG A 76 8.61 8.46 -9.80
C ARG A 76 8.98 9.80 -10.46
N LYS A 77 8.04 10.73 -10.65
CA LYS A 77 8.35 12.07 -11.18
C LYS A 77 9.26 12.90 -10.26
N HIS A 78 9.23 12.65 -8.96
CA HIS A 78 10.02 13.41 -7.98
C HIS A 78 10.97 12.56 -7.16
N ASN A 79 10.63 11.30 -6.89
CA ASN A 79 11.48 10.46 -6.06
C ASN A 79 11.41 8.98 -6.50
N ALA A 80 12.56 8.45 -6.92
CA ALA A 80 12.71 7.08 -7.39
C ALA A 80 12.76 6.05 -6.26
N ASP A 81 13.15 6.49 -5.06
CA ASP A 81 13.51 5.62 -3.94
C ASP A 81 12.30 5.26 -3.06
N ILE A 82 11.25 6.09 -3.07
CA ILE A 82 10.02 5.83 -2.30
C ILE A 82 9.42 4.50 -2.73
N LYS A 83 9.21 3.60 -1.77
CA LYS A 83 8.55 2.32 -2.02
C LYS A 83 7.04 2.52 -2.15
N ILE A 84 6.44 1.81 -3.10
CA ILE A 84 4.99 1.78 -3.30
C ILE A 84 4.48 0.36 -3.20
N ILE A 85 3.52 0.15 -2.30
CA ILE A 85 2.89 -1.16 -2.08
C ILE A 85 1.38 -1.08 -2.29
N ALA A 86 0.73 -2.22 -2.49
CA ALA A 86 -0.71 -2.28 -2.59
C ALA A 86 -1.36 -2.98 -1.40
N VAL A 87 -2.51 -2.47 -0.96
CA VAL A 87 -3.41 -3.18 -0.06
C VAL A 87 -4.20 -4.19 -0.88
N THR A 88 -4.15 -5.47 -0.49
CA THR A 88 -4.92 -6.56 -1.12
C THR A 88 -6.36 -6.56 -0.61
N GLN A 89 -6.60 -7.14 0.56
CA GLN A 89 -7.84 -7.06 1.31
C GLN A 89 -7.57 -6.37 2.66
N LEU A 90 -8.56 -5.64 3.17
CA LEU A 90 -8.45 -5.08 4.51
C LEU A 90 -8.53 -6.23 5.52
N THR A 91 -7.78 -6.14 6.62
CA THR A 91 -7.86 -7.14 7.71
C THR A 91 -9.23 -7.17 8.39
N SER A 92 -10.06 -6.14 8.16
CA SER A 92 -11.45 -6.07 8.60
C SER A 92 -12.43 -6.77 7.66
N THR A 93 -12.00 -7.15 6.45
CA THR A 93 -12.86 -7.82 5.48
C THR A 93 -12.98 -9.30 5.83
N THR A 94 -14.21 -9.73 6.14
CA THR A 94 -14.52 -11.15 6.32
C THR A 94 -14.85 -11.82 4.98
N GLU A 95 -14.76 -13.15 4.91
CA GLU A 95 -15.14 -13.91 3.71
C GLU A 95 -16.62 -13.71 3.35
N ARG A 96 -17.50 -13.61 4.35
CA ARG A 96 -18.91 -13.26 4.12
C ARG A 96 -19.06 -11.91 3.42
N GLN A 97 -18.33 -10.89 3.87
CA GLN A 97 -18.37 -9.57 3.23
C GLN A 97 -17.75 -9.58 1.83
N LEU A 98 -16.70 -10.38 1.63
CA LEU A 98 -16.11 -10.60 0.30
C LEU A 98 -17.16 -11.13 -0.68
N HIS A 99 -17.96 -12.10 -0.25
CA HIS A 99 -18.98 -12.75 -1.08
C HIS A 99 -20.25 -11.90 -1.24
N GLU A 100 -20.79 -11.38 -0.14
CA GLU A 100 -22.10 -10.69 -0.10
C GLU A 100 -22.02 -9.19 -0.43
N GLU A 101 -20.95 -8.50 -0.03
CA GLU A 101 -20.83 -7.04 -0.18
C GLU A 101 -19.94 -6.66 -1.38
N GLN A 102 -18.83 -7.37 -1.59
CA GLN A 102 -17.90 -7.11 -2.69
C GLN A 102 -18.19 -7.93 -3.95
N ASN A 103 -19.08 -8.93 -3.85
CA ASN A 103 -19.43 -9.85 -4.93
C ASN A 103 -18.21 -10.57 -5.53
N ILE A 104 -17.30 -11.02 -4.67
CA ILE A 104 -16.12 -11.81 -5.04
C ILE A 104 -16.35 -13.21 -4.47
N GLN A 105 -16.50 -14.24 -5.31
CA GLN A 105 -16.91 -15.59 -4.88
C GLN A 105 -15.75 -16.55 -4.58
N THR A 106 -14.50 -16.07 -4.68
CA THR A 106 -13.30 -16.83 -4.32
C THR A 106 -13.08 -16.81 -2.80
N SER A 107 -12.20 -17.67 -2.28
CA SER A 107 -11.77 -17.54 -0.89
C SER A 107 -11.03 -16.21 -0.66
N ILE A 108 -10.89 -15.81 0.61
CA ILE A 108 -10.13 -14.60 0.95
C ILE A 108 -8.64 -14.74 0.56
N GLU A 109 -8.05 -15.92 0.71
CA GLU A 109 -6.68 -16.22 0.32
C GLU A 109 -6.49 -16.13 -1.19
N GLU A 110 -7.43 -16.68 -1.96
CA GLU A 110 -7.42 -16.59 -3.42
C GLU A 110 -7.52 -15.13 -3.90
N ALA A 111 -8.39 -14.34 -3.28
CA ALA A 111 -8.52 -12.91 -3.58
C ALA A 111 -7.23 -12.14 -3.25
N VAL A 112 -6.61 -12.41 -2.09
CA VAL A 112 -5.33 -11.81 -1.67
C VAL A 112 -4.22 -12.17 -2.65
N LEU A 113 -4.08 -13.45 -3.02
CA LEU A 113 -3.07 -13.91 -3.98
C LEU A 113 -3.28 -13.28 -5.37
N ASN A 114 -4.53 -13.21 -5.84
CA ASN A 114 -4.84 -12.54 -7.10
C ASN A 114 -4.39 -11.08 -7.07
N TYR A 115 -4.75 -10.32 -6.03
CA TYR A 115 -4.33 -8.93 -5.92
C TYR A 115 -2.81 -8.77 -5.77
N ALA A 116 -2.13 -9.68 -5.08
CA ALA A 116 -0.67 -9.66 -4.99
C ALA A 116 0.00 -9.90 -6.36
N ARG A 117 -0.52 -10.85 -7.17
CA ARG A 117 -0.05 -11.07 -8.55
C ARG A 117 -0.27 -9.83 -9.42
N LEU A 118 -1.44 -9.20 -9.35
CA LEU A 118 -1.75 -7.99 -10.10
C LEU A 118 -0.83 -6.83 -9.69
N THR A 119 -0.52 -6.72 -8.40
CA THR A 119 0.40 -5.71 -7.86
C THR A 119 1.82 -5.90 -8.41
N LYS A 120 2.34 -7.14 -8.40
CA LYS A 120 3.64 -7.46 -9.00
C LYS A 120 3.64 -7.20 -10.50
N LYS A 121 2.56 -7.54 -11.20
CA LYS A 121 2.39 -7.28 -12.64
C LYS A 121 2.39 -5.78 -12.97
N ALA A 122 1.77 -4.94 -12.12
CA ALA A 122 1.83 -3.48 -12.23
C ALA A 122 3.20 -2.89 -11.86
N GLY A 123 4.13 -3.72 -11.41
CA GLY A 123 5.50 -3.34 -11.08
C GLY A 123 5.63 -2.59 -9.75
N LEU A 124 4.66 -2.69 -8.84
CA LEU A 124 4.81 -2.14 -7.48
C LEU A 124 5.83 -2.95 -6.67
N ASP A 125 6.34 -2.37 -5.59
CA ASP A 125 7.43 -2.95 -4.80
C ASP A 125 6.95 -4.09 -3.88
N GLY A 126 5.65 -4.18 -3.59
CA GLY A 126 5.11 -5.18 -2.67
C GLY A 126 3.65 -4.97 -2.30
N VAL A 127 3.21 -5.63 -1.22
CA VAL A 127 1.86 -5.56 -0.68
C VAL A 127 1.81 -5.36 0.83
N VAL A 128 0.72 -4.79 1.30
CA VAL A 128 0.29 -4.88 2.70
C VAL A 128 -0.47 -6.19 2.87
N CYS A 129 -0.11 -7.00 3.87
CA CYS A 129 -0.77 -8.28 4.15
C CYS A 129 -0.73 -8.61 5.66
N SER A 130 -1.53 -9.57 6.09
CA SER A 130 -1.40 -10.13 7.45
C SER A 130 -0.14 -11.00 7.58
N PRO A 131 0.35 -11.27 8.81
CA PRO A 131 1.47 -12.20 9.01
C PRO A 131 1.20 -13.61 8.46
N LEU A 132 -0.05 -14.07 8.48
CA LEU A 132 -0.45 -15.38 7.97
C LEU A 132 -0.38 -15.42 6.43
N GLU A 133 -0.80 -14.34 5.77
CA GLU A 133 -0.74 -14.21 4.31
C GLU A 133 0.70 -14.08 3.79
N ALA A 134 1.61 -13.51 4.60
CA ALA A 134 2.98 -13.22 4.16
C ALA A 134 3.73 -14.47 3.69
N GLU A 135 3.52 -15.62 4.34
CA GLU A 135 4.14 -16.89 3.94
C GLU A 135 3.61 -17.36 2.58
N MET A 136 2.29 -17.34 2.41
CA MET A 136 1.62 -17.74 1.17
C MET A 136 2.07 -16.86 -0.01
N ILE A 137 2.12 -15.53 0.20
CA ILE A 137 2.56 -14.57 -0.81
C ILE A 137 4.04 -14.79 -1.15
N SER A 138 4.88 -15.13 -0.17
CA SER A 138 6.31 -15.39 -0.42
C SER A 138 6.53 -16.66 -1.24
N LYS A 139 5.74 -17.72 -1.00
CA LYS A 139 5.77 -18.94 -1.81
C LYS A 139 5.38 -18.67 -3.26
N GLU A 140 4.38 -17.83 -3.48
CA GLU A 140 3.87 -17.53 -4.82
C GLU A 140 4.73 -16.51 -5.59
N LEU A 141 5.17 -15.44 -4.93
CA LEU A 141 5.75 -14.26 -5.60
C LEU A 141 7.24 -14.06 -5.31
N GLY A 142 7.84 -14.92 -4.49
CA GLY A 142 9.25 -14.86 -4.11
C GLY A 142 9.53 -13.94 -2.93
N THR A 143 10.78 -13.98 -2.47
CA THR A 143 11.22 -13.26 -1.26
C THR A 143 11.45 -11.77 -1.49
N ASP A 144 11.79 -11.36 -2.71
CA ASP A 144 12.16 -9.98 -3.06
C ASP A 144 10.96 -9.02 -3.13
N PHE A 145 9.76 -9.56 -3.35
CA PHE A 145 8.53 -8.77 -3.31
C PHE A 145 8.25 -8.36 -1.85
N LEU A 146 8.07 -7.07 -1.56
CA LEU A 146 7.91 -6.62 -0.17
C LEU A 146 6.58 -7.12 0.41
N LYS A 147 6.63 -7.62 1.65
CA LYS A 147 5.44 -7.92 2.47
C LYS A 147 5.49 -7.00 3.68
N VAL A 148 4.58 -6.03 3.75
CA VAL A 148 4.49 -5.10 4.87
C VAL A 148 3.33 -5.54 5.75
N THR A 149 3.65 -5.94 6.98
CA THR A 149 2.69 -6.47 7.97
C THR A 149 2.47 -5.43 9.09
N PRO A 150 1.49 -4.52 8.94
CA PRO A 150 1.19 -3.56 10.00
C PRO A 150 0.66 -4.27 11.24
N GLY A 151 1.00 -3.76 12.43
CA GLY A 151 0.42 -4.23 13.69
C GLY A 151 1.15 -5.38 14.39
N ILE A 152 2.38 -5.75 13.98
CA ILE A 152 3.23 -6.61 14.80
C ILE A 152 3.61 -5.85 16.07
N ARG A 153 2.98 -6.20 17.19
CA ARG A 153 3.42 -5.75 18.52
C ARG A 153 4.65 -6.56 18.91
N PRO A 154 5.77 -5.92 19.32
CA PRO A 154 6.86 -6.66 19.95
C PRO A 154 6.31 -7.45 21.13
N LYS A 155 6.71 -8.70 21.28
CA LYS A 155 6.54 -9.43 22.54
C LYS A 155 7.45 -8.85 23.60
#